data_AF-A0A352M7Q4-F1
#
_entry.id   AF-A0A352M7Q4-F1
#
_cell.length_a   1.000
_cell.length_b   1.000
_cell.length_c   1.000
_cell.angle_alpha   90.00
_cell.angle_beta   90.00
_cell.angle_gamma   90.00
#
_symmetry.space_group_name_H-M   'P 1'
#
loop_
_entity.id
_entity.type
_entity.pdbx_description
1 polymer ?
#
loop_
_entity_poly.entity_id
_entity_poly.type
_entity_poly.pdbx_seq_one_letter_code
_entity_poly.pdbx_strand_id
1 'polypeptide(L)'
;MKKLALIIKSGDQARGEFYKKQVSAPLVLFVNLNMGTGPACAPVPMHLDLKDGGKFFFNTAIFIEDIPEAFSVTDAIKNDTFDFVVAHENAHGIMFDMYGPAITKIEKKSNLGHDGPVVSDRGLAFIEGWAEAFEALYGPTNPLLKLKESEREQYRISEFLFTRQDPVRRDRYIWQNYKGQKTGVLKNGVQILSTEGAIAGLFYDMLTSKAIKDPFGKAISVMCLHHPLDFAQFVKAWVKEFSEDKKVLYRIFLEGTNYATVSNEARKLYYDYYQAKLKYVQKQMDEKTFYTVKAKWTTYKESLFAEIMKSDNLTTNVSPDLWVEVKGFKTLSLQGLLSKVLGMKRPYLNMASVTAGQIKQIQELGLLKNFADEDIQQFVKTREQMGVMPYKTGTEAIREILGKDKANKVIKENNITDVK
;
A
#
# COMPACT_ATOMS: atom_id res chain seq x y z
N MET A 1 -5.18 7.37 -26.47
CA MET A 1 -5.93 8.63 -26.65
C MET A 1 -5.13 9.77 -26.02
N LYS A 2 -5.02 10.96 -26.64
CA LYS A 2 -4.26 12.09 -26.06
C LYS A 2 -4.97 12.57 -24.77
N LYS A 3 -4.27 12.64 -23.64
CA LYS A 3 -4.77 12.91 -22.28
C LYS A 3 -5.72 14.12 -22.16
N LEU A 4 -5.55 15.14 -23.01
CA LEU A 4 -6.49 16.28 -23.15
C LEU A 4 -7.90 15.85 -23.57
N ALA A 5 -8.03 14.89 -24.48
CA ALA A 5 -9.32 14.38 -24.94
C ALA A 5 -10.08 13.65 -23.82
N LEU A 6 -9.36 12.98 -22.91
CA LEU A 6 -9.95 12.33 -21.73
C LEU A 6 -10.47 13.36 -20.73
N ILE A 7 -9.72 14.43 -20.49
CA ILE A 7 -10.12 15.52 -19.59
C ILE A 7 -11.32 16.30 -20.17
N ILE A 8 -11.33 16.52 -21.48
CA ILE A 8 -12.51 17.11 -22.14
C ILE A 8 -13.73 16.18 -22.03
N LYS A 9 -13.53 14.86 -22.18
CA LYS A 9 -14.59 13.86 -22.01
C LYS A 9 -15.14 13.78 -20.58
N SER A 10 -14.34 14.15 -19.56
CA SER A 10 -14.81 14.18 -18.17
C SER A 10 -15.78 15.33 -17.86
N GLY A 11 -15.98 16.26 -18.80
CA GLY A 11 -16.83 17.44 -18.61
C GLY A 11 -16.17 18.56 -17.80
N ASP A 12 -14.93 18.38 -17.35
CA ASP A 12 -14.18 19.37 -16.58
C ASP A 12 -13.43 20.33 -17.51
N GLN A 13 -14.17 21.26 -18.11
CA GLN A 13 -13.62 22.25 -19.04
C GLN A 13 -12.50 23.11 -18.42
N ALA A 14 -12.60 23.43 -17.12
CA ALA A 14 -11.59 24.21 -16.41
C ALA A 14 -10.27 23.43 -16.31
N ARG A 15 -10.34 22.14 -15.98
CA ARG A 15 -9.18 21.25 -15.99
C ARG A 15 -8.68 20.98 -17.40
N GLY A 16 -9.55 20.90 -18.39
CA GLY A 16 -9.18 20.78 -19.80
C GLY A 16 -8.33 21.95 -20.28
N GLU A 17 -8.75 23.17 -19.95
CA GLU A 17 -8.01 24.40 -20.26
C GLU A 17 -6.73 24.54 -19.41
N PHE A 18 -6.73 24.12 -18.14
CA PHE A 18 -5.51 24.00 -17.34
C PHE A 18 -4.52 23.02 -17.99
N TYR A 19 -4.99 21.83 -18.35
CA TYR A 19 -4.19 20.78 -18.95
C TYR A 19 -3.63 21.19 -20.31
N LYS A 20 -4.44 21.80 -21.16
CA LYS A 20 -4.01 22.36 -22.46
C LYS A 20 -2.86 23.37 -22.32
N LYS A 21 -2.76 24.08 -21.19
CA LYS A 21 -1.67 25.04 -20.90
C LYS A 21 -0.42 24.41 -20.26
N GLN A 22 -0.53 23.23 -19.66
CA GLN A 22 0.45 22.73 -18.67
C GLN A 22 1.13 21.40 -19.05
N VAL A 23 0.83 20.81 -20.21
CA VAL A 23 1.24 19.43 -20.57
C VAL A 23 2.58 19.32 -21.28
N SER A 24 3.18 20.47 -21.53
CA SER A 24 4.59 20.62 -21.84
C SER A 24 5.41 21.03 -20.61
N ALA A 25 4.83 21.02 -19.39
CA ALA A 25 5.59 21.26 -18.18
C ALA A 25 6.49 20.03 -17.91
N PRO A 26 7.81 20.17 -17.91
CA PRO A 26 8.72 19.11 -17.54
C PRO A 26 8.61 18.87 -16.04
N LEU A 27 8.96 17.67 -15.65
CA LEU A 27 9.22 17.35 -14.26
C LEU A 27 10.50 18.07 -13.86
N VAL A 28 10.43 18.84 -12.77
CA VAL A 28 11.63 19.45 -12.20
C VAL A 28 12.16 18.53 -11.14
N LEU A 29 13.40 18.07 -11.36
CA LEU A 29 14.15 17.22 -10.46
C LEU A 29 15.17 18.08 -9.70
N PHE A 30 14.96 18.21 -8.40
CA PHE A 30 15.90 18.82 -7.49
C PHE A 30 16.72 17.73 -6.81
N VAL A 31 18.04 17.79 -6.95
CA VAL A 31 18.95 16.78 -6.39
C VAL A 31 19.81 17.43 -5.32
N ASN A 32 19.77 16.88 -4.12
CA ASN A 32 20.61 17.23 -2.99
C ASN A 32 20.58 18.73 -2.60
N LEU A 33 19.38 19.30 -2.44
CA LEU A 33 19.21 20.68 -1.95
C LEU A 33 19.48 20.84 -0.45
N ASN A 34 19.71 19.73 0.27
CA ASN A 34 19.88 19.67 1.73
C ASN A 34 18.69 20.22 2.51
N MET A 35 17.46 20.01 2.01
CA MET A 35 16.23 20.37 2.71
C MET A 35 15.87 19.39 3.82
N GLY A 36 16.46 18.18 3.81
CA GLY A 36 16.25 17.13 4.79
C GLY A 36 14.94 16.37 4.58
N THR A 37 14.39 16.38 3.36
CA THR A 37 13.11 15.73 3.05
C THR A 37 13.27 14.27 2.64
N GLY A 38 14.47 13.84 2.27
CA GLY A 38 14.69 12.59 1.53
C GLY A 38 14.08 12.64 0.12
N PRO A 39 13.96 11.48 -0.55
CA PRO A 39 13.15 11.34 -1.75
C PRO A 39 11.70 11.72 -1.49
N ALA A 40 11.17 12.66 -2.27
CA ALA A 40 9.79 13.11 -2.15
C ALA A 40 9.28 13.73 -3.45
N CYS A 41 7.97 13.61 -3.66
CA CYS A 41 7.25 14.31 -4.71
C CYS A 41 6.17 15.20 -4.10
N ALA A 42 6.03 16.43 -4.63
CA ALA A 42 4.99 17.35 -4.18
C ALA A 42 4.32 18.09 -5.36
N PRO A 43 2.99 18.30 -5.30
CA PRO A 43 2.29 19.15 -6.26
C PRO A 43 2.54 20.62 -5.93
N VAL A 44 3.68 21.16 -6.38
CA VAL A 44 4.05 22.56 -6.13
C VAL A 44 3.91 23.35 -7.44
N PRO A 45 2.96 24.32 -7.52
CA PRO A 45 2.92 25.24 -8.64
C PRO A 45 4.12 26.18 -8.51
N MET A 46 5.10 25.99 -9.39
CA MET A 46 6.32 26.77 -9.44
C MET A 46 6.50 27.34 -10.85
N HIS A 47 7.31 28.39 -10.94
CA HIS A 47 7.78 28.89 -12.22
C HIS A 47 9.26 29.23 -12.17
N LEU A 48 9.92 29.06 -13.31
CA LEU A 48 11.24 29.58 -13.58
C LEU A 48 11.08 30.77 -14.52
N ASP A 49 11.60 31.93 -14.11
CA ASP A 49 11.69 33.09 -14.98
C ASP A 49 12.83 32.86 -15.99
N LEU A 50 12.50 32.95 -17.28
CA LEU A 50 13.44 32.78 -18.37
C LEU A 50 14.11 34.12 -18.70
N LYS A 51 15.32 34.05 -19.28
CA LYS A 51 16.12 35.25 -19.62
C LYS A 51 15.44 36.19 -20.60
N ASP A 52 14.48 35.71 -21.38
CA ASP A 52 13.68 36.49 -22.34
C ASP A 52 12.43 37.13 -21.71
N GLY A 53 12.25 37.04 -20.39
CA GLY A 53 11.06 37.52 -19.69
C GLY A 53 9.88 36.55 -19.76
N GLY A 54 10.04 35.38 -20.40
CA GLY A 54 9.09 34.29 -20.35
C GLY A 54 9.02 33.65 -18.97
N LYS A 55 7.90 32.99 -18.68
CA LYS A 55 7.73 32.17 -17.48
C LYS A 55 7.52 30.73 -17.85
N PHE A 56 8.24 29.85 -17.17
CA PHE A 56 8.18 28.43 -17.38
C PHE A 56 7.57 27.74 -16.17
N PHE A 57 6.35 27.22 -16.30
CA PHE A 57 5.56 26.69 -15.19
C PHE A 57 5.71 25.17 -15.05
N PHE A 58 5.70 24.70 -13.81
CA PHE A 58 5.62 23.28 -13.47
C PHE A 58 4.74 23.10 -12.24
N ASN A 59 4.01 21.99 -12.18
CA ASN A 59 3.00 21.71 -11.15
C ASN A 59 3.42 20.61 -10.18
N THR A 60 4.54 19.96 -10.48
CA THR A 60 5.08 18.83 -9.73
C THR A 60 6.58 19.02 -9.59
N ALA A 61 7.06 18.97 -8.36
CA ALA A 61 8.48 18.99 -8.03
C ALA A 61 8.88 17.66 -7.41
N ILE A 62 9.97 17.08 -7.90
CA ILE A 62 10.60 15.89 -7.35
C ILE A 62 11.88 16.33 -6.64
N PHE A 63 12.00 15.96 -5.37
CA PHE A 63 13.18 16.19 -4.55
C PHE A 63 13.84 14.84 -4.30
N ILE A 64 15.12 14.71 -4.60
CA ILE A 64 15.90 13.52 -4.25
C ILE A 64 17.08 13.97 -3.42
N GLU A 65 17.01 13.65 -2.13
CA GLU A 65 17.98 14.06 -1.13
C GLU A 65 18.45 12.85 -0.31
N ASP A 66 19.64 12.99 0.28
CA ASP A 66 20.18 11.99 1.18
C ASP A 66 19.25 11.81 2.40
N ILE A 67 19.09 10.56 2.83
CA ILE A 67 18.49 10.21 4.12
C ILE A 67 19.64 9.74 5.00
N PRO A 68 19.96 10.44 6.12
CA PRO A 68 21.05 10.04 7.01
C PRO A 68 20.99 8.55 7.33
N GLU A 69 22.10 7.85 7.10
CA GLU A 69 22.28 6.40 7.36
C GLU A 69 21.42 5.44 6.52
N ALA A 70 20.40 5.92 5.80
CA ALA A 70 19.47 5.07 5.05
C ALA A 70 19.59 5.20 3.52
N PHE A 71 19.98 6.36 2.99
CA PHE A 71 20.10 6.61 1.56
C PHE A 71 21.11 7.71 1.22
N SER A 72 21.93 7.49 0.20
CA SER A 72 22.74 8.55 -0.41
C SER A 72 22.51 8.61 -1.91
N VAL A 73 22.21 9.80 -2.41
CA VAL A 73 22.16 10.14 -3.83
C VAL A 73 23.47 9.79 -4.52
N THR A 74 24.60 10.11 -3.87
CA THR A 74 25.92 9.86 -4.43
C THR A 74 26.16 8.36 -4.63
N ASP A 75 25.80 7.55 -3.63
CA ASP A 75 25.95 6.11 -3.73
C ASP A 75 24.95 5.53 -4.74
N ALA A 76 23.69 6.00 -4.75
CA ALA A 76 22.66 5.58 -5.70
C ALA A 76 23.04 5.83 -7.17
N ILE A 77 23.71 6.95 -7.46
CA ILE A 77 24.26 7.23 -8.80
C ILE A 77 25.41 6.27 -9.13
N LYS A 78 26.31 6.03 -8.17
CA LYS A 78 27.49 5.17 -8.37
C LYS A 78 27.14 3.70 -8.54
N ASN A 79 26.09 3.24 -7.87
CA ASN A 79 25.66 1.84 -7.86
C ASN A 79 24.48 1.56 -8.81
N ASP A 80 24.10 2.52 -9.67
CA ASP A 80 23.07 2.37 -10.71
C ASP A 80 21.68 1.99 -10.13
N THR A 81 21.26 2.73 -9.09
CA THR A 81 19.94 2.58 -8.45
C THR A 81 19.18 3.90 -8.30
N PHE A 82 19.77 5.01 -8.73
CA PHE A 82 19.15 6.34 -8.69
C PHE A 82 17.88 6.43 -9.56
N ASP A 83 17.87 5.72 -10.67
CA ASP A 83 16.73 5.61 -11.58
C ASP A 83 15.49 5.01 -10.91
N PHE A 84 15.64 4.10 -9.94
CA PHE A 84 14.52 3.55 -9.17
C PHE A 84 13.87 4.61 -8.30
N VAL A 85 14.66 5.44 -7.64
CA VAL A 85 14.17 6.55 -6.83
C VAL A 85 13.45 7.56 -7.71
N VAL A 86 14.04 7.91 -8.86
CA VAL A 86 13.38 8.79 -9.84
C VAL A 86 12.07 8.18 -10.35
N ALA A 87 12.04 6.87 -10.64
CA ALA A 87 10.84 6.19 -11.11
C ALA A 87 9.71 6.21 -10.08
N HIS A 88 10.03 5.98 -8.80
CA HIS A 88 9.09 6.09 -7.68
C HIS A 88 8.48 7.48 -7.60
N GLU A 89 9.31 8.52 -7.48
CA GLU A 89 8.83 9.88 -7.30
C GLU A 89 8.11 10.42 -8.54
N ASN A 90 8.53 10.00 -9.73
CA ASN A 90 7.83 10.33 -10.97
C ASN A 90 6.42 9.70 -11.01
N ALA A 91 6.24 8.49 -10.48
CA ALA A 91 4.93 7.87 -10.41
C ALA A 91 3.96 8.66 -9.52
N HIS A 92 4.42 9.18 -8.39
CA HIS A 92 3.67 10.15 -7.57
C HIS A 92 3.30 11.38 -8.37
N GLY A 93 4.24 11.95 -9.11
CA GLY A 93 4.00 13.09 -9.99
C GLY A 93 2.92 12.84 -11.05
N ILE A 94 2.95 11.67 -11.69
CA ILE A 94 1.91 11.23 -12.62
C ILE A 94 0.55 11.14 -11.92
N MET A 95 0.49 10.60 -10.70
CA MET A 95 -0.76 10.52 -9.94
C MET A 95 -1.26 11.93 -9.56
N PHE A 96 -0.37 12.83 -9.11
CA PHE A 96 -0.74 14.22 -8.79
C PHE A 96 -1.30 14.96 -10.00
N ASP A 97 -0.73 14.78 -11.19
CA ASP A 97 -1.32 15.34 -12.42
C ASP A 97 -2.72 14.78 -12.71
N MET A 98 -2.96 13.51 -12.39
CA MET A 98 -4.24 12.80 -12.67
C MET A 98 -5.31 13.13 -11.66
N TYR A 99 -4.95 13.51 -10.44
CA TYR A 99 -5.90 13.91 -9.42
C TYR A 99 -6.06 15.42 -9.32
N GLY A 100 -4.98 16.18 -9.54
CA GLY A 100 -4.94 17.60 -9.22
C GLY A 100 -5.35 17.83 -7.76
N PRO A 101 -6.21 18.83 -7.48
CA PRO A 101 -6.71 19.09 -6.12
C PRO A 101 -7.43 17.91 -5.47
N ALA A 102 -7.98 16.98 -6.27
CA ALA A 102 -8.72 15.82 -5.75
C ALA A 102 -7.84 14.85 -4.96
N ILE A 103 -6.50 14.93 -5.07
CA ILE A 103 -5.59 14.05 -4.32
C ILE A 103 -5.77 14.20 -2.80
N THR A 104 -6.18 15.38 -2.35
CA THR A 104 -6.45 15.70 -0.94
C THR A 104 -7.64 14.93 -0.36
N LYS A 105 -8.49 14.32 -1.21
CA LYS A 105 -9.63 13.50 -0.78
C LYS A 105 -9.22 12.07 -0.42
N ILE A 106 -8.03 11.64 -0.80
CA ILE A 106 -7.50 10.33 -0.40
C ILE A 106 -7.09 10.45 1.08
N GLU A 107 -7.83 9.76 1.96
CA GLU A 107 -7.52 9.75 3.38
C GLU A 107 -6.22 8.99 3.64
N LYS A 108 -5.30 9.64 4.38
CA LYS A 108 -4.04 9.07 4.85
C LYS A 108 -3.95 9.30 6.35
N LYS A 109 -4.57 8.40 7.11
CA LYS A 109 -4.71 8.52 8.59
C LYS A 109 -3.59 7.78 9.31
N SER A 110 -3.02 6.73 8.71
CA SER A 110 -1.91 5.99 9.30
C SER A 110 -0.68 6.87 9.43
N ASN A 111 0.00 6.76 10.57
CA ASN A 111 1.28 7.42 10.78
C ASN A 111 2.30 6.56 11.54
N LEU A 112 2.07 5.26 11.68
CA LEU A 112 3.00 4.32 12.33
C LEU A 112 4.18 3.90 11.42
N GLY A 113 4.64 4.82 10.58
CA GLY A 113 5.53 4.51 9.46
C GLY A 113 4.81 3.87 8.29
N HIS A 114 5.50 3.84 7.16
CA HIS A 114 4.99 3.30 5.91
C HIS A 114 6.17 2.77 5.08
N ASP A 115 6.03 1.55 4.59
CA ASP A 115 7.01 0.79 3.81
C ASP A 115 6.26 -0.38 3.16
N GLY A 116 6.77 -0.90 2.05
CA GLY A 116 6.17 -2.00 1.26
C GLY A 116 5.46 -3.11 2.06
N PRO A 117 6.05 -3.69 3.13
CA PRO A 117 5.40 -4.73 3.93
C PRO A 117 4.41 -4.25 5.00
N VAL A 118 4.49 -2.98 5.40
CA VAL A 118 3.78 -2.42 6.57
C VAL A 118 2.29 -2.26 6.25
N VAL A 119 1.45 -2.58 7.23
CA VAL A 119 0.01 -2.30 7.14
C VAL A 119 -0.22 -0.85 7.56
N SER A 120 -0.46 0.03 6.60
CA SER A 120 -0.74 1.45 6.85
C SER A 120 -2.25 1.72 6.79
N ASP A 121 -2.73 2.32 5.71
CA ASP A 121 -4.13 2.52 5.39
C ASP A 121 -4.37 2.39 3.89
N ARG A 122 -5.63 2.29 3.48
CA ARG A 122 -6.00 2.03 2.08
C ARG A 122 -5.61 3.15 1.12
N GLY A 123 -5.64 4.40 1.58
CA GLY A 123 -5.31 5.56 0.75
C GLY A 123 -3.81 5.69 0.53
N LEU A 124 -3.03 5.54 1.60
CA LEU A 124 -1.57 5.52 1.52
C LEU A 124 -1.07 4.31 0.72
N ALA A 125 -1.62 3.11 0.98
CA ALA A 125 -1.31 1.90 0.22
C ALA A 125 -1.58 2.05 -1.28
N PHE A 126 -2.61 2.80 -1.65
CA PHE A 126 -2.93 3.08 -3.04
C PHE A 126 -1.94 4.05 -3.70
N ILE A 127 -1.55 5.11 -3.01
CA ILE A 127 -0.59 6.11 -3.50
C ILE A 127 0.80 5.49 -3.62
N GLU A 128 1.33 4.92 -2.54
CA GLU A 128 2.68 4.33 -2.52
C GLU A 128 2.75 3.04 -3.34
N GLY A 129 1.68 2.24 -3.34
CA GLY A 129 1.62 1.04 -4.18
C GLY A 129 1.71 1.35 -5.67
N TRP A 130 1.17 2.48 -6.14
CA TRP A 130 1.37 2.93 -7.52
C TRP A 130 2.84 3.26 -7.79
N ALA A 131 3.52 3.93 -6.87
CA ALA A 131 4.92 4.31 -7.02
C ALA A 131 5.89 3.12 -6.93
N GLU A 132 5.70 2.22 -5.97
CA GLU A 132 6.48 0.98 -5.86
C GLU A 132 6.27 0.05 -7.07
N ALA A 133 5.08 0.05 -7.69
CA ALA A 133 4.86 -0.70 -8.93
C ALA A 133 5.74 -0.17 -10.07
N PHE A 134 5.99 1.14 -10.12
CA PHE A 134 6.88 1.75 -11.12
C PHE A 134 8.33 1.32 -10.89
N GLU A 135 8.82 1.29 -9.65
CA GLU A 135 10.13 0.69 -9.37
C GLU A 135 10.22 -0.74 -9.90
N ALA A 136 9.19 -1.56 -9.64
CA ALA A 136 9.16 -2.94 -10.09
C ALA A 136 9.09 -3.09 -11.62
N LEU A 137 8.45 -2.16 -12.33
CA LEU A 137 8.41 -2.09 -13.80
C LEU A 137 9.74 -1.64 -14.41
N TYR A 138 10.32 -0.57 -13.85
CA TYR A 138 11.52 0.09 -14.35
C TYR A 138 12.83 -0.55 -13.92
N GLY A 139 12.82 -1.45 -12.94
CA GLY A 139 14.03 -2.13 -12.47
C GLY A 139 14.29 -3.51 -13.06
N PRO A 140 14.33 -3.71 -14.41
CA PRO A 140 14.45 -5.05 -14.98
C PRO A 140 15.72 -5.70 -14.46
N THR A 141 15.60 -6.84 -13.78
CA THR A 141 16.69 -7.80 -13.51
C THR A 141 18.05 -7.16 -13.22
N ASN A 142 18.08 -6.06 -12.46
CA ASN A 142 19.34 -5.44 -12.06
C ASN A 142 20.19 -6.59 -11.49
N PRO A 143 21.38 -6.90 -12.02
CA PRO A 143 22.20 -7.99 -11.51
C PRO A 143 22.43 -7.88 -10.00
N LEU A 144 22.38 -6.65 -9.48
CA LEU A 144 22.44 -6.34 -8.07
C LEU A 144 21.26 -6.96 -7.26
N LEU A 145 20.10 -7.24 -7.88
CA LEU A 145 18.96 -7.91 -7.24
C LEU A 145 19.28 -9.39 -6.93
N LYS A 146 20.24 -9.97 -7.65
CA LYS A 146 20.73 -11.32 -7.42
C LYS A 146 21.78 -11.38 -6.31
N LEU A 147 22.31 -10.22 -5.87
CA LEU A 147 23.23 -10.17 -4.76
C LEU A 147 22.51 -10.55 -3.47
N LYS A 148 23.19 -11.36 -2.66
CA LYS A 148 22.79 -11.65 -1.28
C LYS A 148 22.83 -10.37 -0.47
N GLU A 149 22.06 -10.33 0.62
CA GLU A 149 22.03 -9.20 1.56
C GLU A 149 23.44 -8.78 2.00
N SER A 150 24.29 -9.76 2.37
CA SER A 150 25.70 -9.53 2.74
C SER A 150 26.59 -8.96 1.63
N GLU A 151 26.22 -9.12 0.36
CA GLU A 151 26.96 -8.59 -0.78
C GLU A 151 26.51 -7.15 -1.11
N ARG A 152 25.27 -6.76 -0.75
CA ARG A 152 24.73 -5.42 -1.01
C ARG A 152 25.35 -4.34 -0.14
N GLU A 153 25.67 -4.68 1.12
CA GLU A 153 26.38 -3.78 2.03
C GLU A 153 27.72 -3.31 1.45
N GLN A 154 28.41 -4.17 0.68
CA GLN A 154 29.68 -3.84 0.04
C GLN A 154 29.55 -2.75 -1.03
N TYR A 155 28.39 -2.67 -1.68
CA TYR A 155 28.09 -1.69 -2.72
C TYR A 155 27.34 -0.45 -2.18
N ARG A 156 27.16 -0.36 -0.86
CA ARG A 156 26.46 0.75 -0.18
C ARG A 156 25.07 1.00 -0.76
N ILE A 157 24.40 -0.08 -1.13
CA ILE A 157 23.06 -0.03 -1.71
C ILE A 157 22.06 0.01 -0.56
N SER A 158 21.15 0.99 -0.57
CA SER A 158 20.08 1.09 0.41
C SER A 158 19.15 -0.14 0.40
N GLU A 159 18.86 -0.67 1.57
CA GLU A 159 18.06 -1.89 1.74
C GLU A 159 16.68 -1.78 1.07
N PHE A 160 15.96 -0.67 1.27
CA PHE A 160 14.59 -0.48 0.78
C PHE A 160 14.48 -0.52 -0.75
N LEU A 161 15.52 -0.10 -1.49
CA LEU A 161 15.51 -0.12 -2.95
C LEU A 161 15.43 -1.55 -3.53
N PHE A 162 15.86 -2.55 -2.75
CA PHE A 162 15.92 -3.95 -3.18
C PHE A 162 14.92 -4.85 -2.47
N THR A 163 14.64 -4.58 -1.19
CA THR A 163 13.65 -5.37 -0.45
C THR A 163 12.23 -5.17 -0.94
N ARG A 164 11.97 -4.16 -1.79
CA ARG A 164 10.67 -3.88 -2.43
C ARG A 164 10.45 -4.63 -3.73
N GLN A 165 11.38 -4.55 -4.67
CA GLN A 165 11.14 -4.98 -6.06
C GLN A 165 10.84 -6.47 -6.23
N ASP A 166 11.67 -7.34 -5.66
CA ASP A 166 11.52 -8.80 -5.82
C ASP A 166 10.26 -9.32 -5.09
N PRO A 167 9.98 -8.88 -3.85
CA PRO A 167 8.73 -9.21 -3.19
C PRO A 167 7.49 -8.67 -3.90
N VAL A 168 7.50 -7.44 -4.44
CA VAL A 168 6.38 -6.92 -5.27
C VAL A 168 6.07 -7.87 -6.42
N ARG A 169 7.10 -8.37 -7.12
CA ARG A 169 6.94 -9.29 -8.26
C ARG A 169 6.51 -10.70 -7.88
N ARG A 170 6.94 -11.20 -6.70
CA ARG A 170 6.86 -12.64 -6.36
C ARG A 170 6.01 -12.95 -5.12
N ASP A 171 6.21 -12.24 -4.02
CA ASP A 171 5.65 -12.57 -2.71
C ASP A 171 4.41 -11.75 -2.35
N ARG A 172 4.26 -10.57 -2.97
CA ARG A 172 3.10 -9.66 -2.92
C ARG A 172 2.72 -9.23 -1.50
N TYR A 173 3.65 -9.32 -0.55
CA TYR A 173 3.49 -8.90 0.85
C TYR A 173 2.22 -9.41 1.55
N ILE A 174 1.72 -10.57 1.16
CA ILE A 174 0.48 -11.16 1.71
C ILE A 174 0.64 -11.72 3.13
N TRP A 175 1.87 -11.80 3.64
CA TRP A 175 2.19 -12.30 4.98
C TRP A 175 2.38 -11.14 5.96
N GLN A 176 1.98 -11.33 7.22
CA GLN A 176 2.15 -10.32 8.27
C GLN A 176 3.61 -10.15 8.71
N ASN A 177 4.46 -11.17 8.54
CA ASN A 177 5.88 -11.08 8.85
C ASN A 177 6.68 -10.74 7.59
N TYR A 178 7.59 -9.76 7.69
CA TYR A 178 8.43 -9.30 6.59
C TYR A 178 9.93 -9.52 6.80
N LYS A 179 10.36 -9.80 8.03
CA LYS A 179 11.74 -10.20 8.36
C LYS A 179 11.77 -11.67 8.82
N GLY A 180 12.66 -12.49 8.24
CA GLY A 180 12.81 -13.91 8.57
C GLY A 180 11.98 -14.86 7.68
N GLN A 181 11.59 -16.02 8.19
CA GLN A 181 10.88 -17.02 7.38
C GLN A 181 9.48 -16.51 6.97
N LYS A 182 9.15 -16.63 5.68
CA LYS A 182 7.84 -16.33 5.06
C LYS A 182 6.72 -17.30 5.49
N THR A 183 6.84 -17.90 6.65
CA THR A 183 5.91 -18.86 7.26
C THR A 183 5.28 -18.17 8.46
N GLY A 184 4.05 -17.69 8.31
CA GLY A 184 3.41 -16.89 9.36
C GLY A 184 1.92 -16.72 9.16
N VAL A 185 1.36 -15.66 9.74
CA VAL A 185 -0.06 -15.33 9.60
C VAL A 185 -0.28 -14.61 8.26
N LEU A 186 -1.26 -15.04 7.47
CA LEU A 186 -1.68 -14.33 6.27
C LEU A 186 -2.42 -13.05 6.65
N LYS A 187 -2.10 -11.96 5.97
CA LYS A 187 -2.89 -10.73 6.05
C LYS A 187 -4.35 -11.02 5.64
N ASN A 188 -5.30 -10.42 6.36
CA ASN A 188 -6.70 -10.45 5.96
C ASN A 188 -6.99 -9.42 4.84
N GLY A 189 -8.23 -9.38 4.35
CA GLY A 189 -8.61 -8.53 3.22
C GLY A 189 -8.33 -7.03 3.44
N VAL A 190 -8.66 -6.49 4.62
CA VAL A 190 -8.42 -5.07 4.92
C VAL A 190 -6.92 -4.78 5.08
N GLN A 191 -6.16 -5.71 5.66
CA GLN A 191 -4.70 -5.58 5.77
C GLN A 191 -4.03 -5.58 4.40
N ILE A 192 -4.41 -6.49 3.49
CA ILE A 192 -3.86 -6.53 2.12
C ILE A 192 -4.13 -5.22 1.38
N LEU A 193 -5.36 -4.70 1.46
CA LEU A 193 -5.71 -3.44 0.80
C LEU A 193 -5.11 -2.20 1.49
N SER A 194 -4.50 -2.37 2.65
CA SER A 194 -3.79 -1.33 3.41
C SER A 194 -2.28 -1.57 3.43
N THR A 195 -1.73 -2.33 2.49
CA THR A 195 -0.29 -2.61 2.39
C THR A 195 0.23 -2.19 1.01
N GLU A 196 1.17 -1.26 1.01
CA GLU A 196 1.75 -0.61 -0.18
C GLU A 196 2.25 -1.64 -1.19
N GLY A 197 3.12 -2.54 -0.75
CA GLY A 197 3.71 -3.55 -1.63
C GLY A 197 2.72 -4.60 -2.14
N ALA A 198 1.61 -4.82 -1.43
CA ALA A 198 0.55 -5.70 -1.91
C ALA A 198 -0.24 -5.05 -3.05
N ILE A 199 -0.53 -3.75 -2.91
CA ILE A 199 -1.14 -2.94 -3.98
C ILE A 199 -0.17 -2.76 -5.15
N ALA A 200 1.13 -2.59 -4.89
CA ALA A 200 2.16 -2.52 -5.91
C ALA A 200 2.23 -3.78 -6.77
N GLY A 201 2.14 -4.96 -6.15
CA GLY A 201 2.09 -6.23 -6.88
C GLY A 201 0.88 -6.33 -7.81
N LEU A 202 -0.27 -5.81 -7.38
CA LEU A 202 -1.49 -5.78 -8.19
C LEU A 202 -1.36 -4.80 -9.37
N PHE A 203 -0.83 -3.60 -9.13
CA PHE A 203 -0.54 -2.65 -10.21
C PHE A 203 0.47 -3.21 -11.20
N TYR A 204 1.55 -3.84 -10.72
CA TYR A 204 2.56 -4.48 -11.56
C TYR A 204 1.95 -5.53 -12.49
N ASP A 205 1.12 -6.45 -11.95
CA ASP A 205 0.44 -7.46 -12.76
C ASP A 205 -0.50 -6.84 -13.79
N MET A 206 -1.24 -5.79 -13.43
CA MET A 206 -2.12 -5.07 -14.35
C MET A 206 -1.33 -4.40 -15.47
N LEU A 207 -0.23 -3.73 -15.14
CA LEU A 207 0.61 -2.96 -16.09
C LEU A 207 1.46 -3.87 -16.99
N THR A 208 1.78 -5.09 -16.55
CA THR A 208 2.55 -6.08 -17.33
C THR A 208 1.67 -7.13 -18.02
N SER A 209 0.36 -7.14 -17.77
CA SER A 209 -0.54 -8.12 -18.37
C SER A 209 -0.63 -7.97 -19.89
N LYS A 210 -0.17 -8.99 -20.62
CA LYS A 210 -0.31 -9.09 -22.08
C LYS A 210 -1.77 -9.20 -22.54
N ALA A 211 -2.69 -9.53 -21.63
CA ALA A 211 -4.11 -9.66 -21.93
C ALA A 211 -4.85 -8.32 -21.86
N ILE A 212 -4.25 -7.29 -21.26
CA ILE A 212 -4.83 -5.95 -21.17
C ILE A 212 -4.15 -5.08 -22.24
N LYS A 213 -4.94 -4.51 -23.14
CA LYS A 213 -4.42 -3.57 -24.15
C LYS A 213 -4.23 -2.18 -23.54
N ASP A 214 -3.06 -1.59 -23.76
CA ASP A 214 -2.69 -0.25 -23.26
C ASP A 214 -2.98 -0.07 -21.75
N PRO A 215 -2.40 -0.93 -20.88
CA PRO A 215 -2.76 -0.93 -19.47
C PRO A 215 -2.37 0.39 -18.78
N PHE A 216 -1.24 0.99 -19.14
CA PHE A 216 -0.86 2.30 -18.62
C PHE A 216 -1.85 3.39 -19.04
N GLY A 217 -2.19 3.51 -20.33
CA GLY A 217 -3.15 4.50 -20.80
C GLY A 217 -4.52 4.36 -20.14
N LYS A 218 -4.97 3.13 -19.92
CA LYS A 218 -6.22 2.83 -19.19
C LYS A 218 -6.13 3.22 -17.71
N ALA A 219 -5.05 2.88 -17.00
CA ALA A 219 -4.85 3.26 -15.59
C ALA A 219 -4.94 4.78 -15.40
N ILE A 220 -4.23 5.52 -16.24
CA ILE A 220 -4.22 6.99 -16.26
C ILE A 220 -5.62 7.54 -16.56
N SER A 221 -6.35 6.94 -17.49
CA SER A 221 -7.74 7.33 -17.79
C SER A 221 -8.64 7.16 -16.57
N VAL A 222 -8.56 6.03 -15.87
CA VAL A 222 -9.37 5.76 -14.67
C VAL A 222 -9.06 6.76 -13.56
N MET A 223 -7.77 6.98 -13.25
CA MET A 223 -7.36 7.97 -12.25
C MET A 223 -7.85 9.37 -12.60
N CYS A 224 -7.74 9.76 -13.88
CA CYS A 224 -8.15 11.08 -14.35
C CYS A 224 -9.68 11.29 -14.33
N LEU A 225 -10.46 10.28 -14.70
CA LEU A 225 -11.92 10.38 -14.86
C LEU A 225 -12.68 10.15 -13.55
N HIS A 226 -12.16 9.31 -12.66
CA HIS A 226 -12.91 8.83 -11.51
C HIS A 226 -12.32 9.19 -10.15
N HIS A 227 -11.05 9.62 -10.07
CA HIS A 227 -10.34 9.94 -8.83
C HIS A 227 -10.61 8.93 -7.69
N PRO A 228 -10.41 7.62 -7.92
CA PRO A 228 -10.68 6.60 -6.91
C PRO A 228 -9.93 6.89 -5.61
N LEU A 229 -10.60 6.68 -4.47
CA LEU A 229 -10.02 7.00 -3.16
C LEU A 229 -9.13 5.89 -2.60
N ASP A 230 -9.26 4.69 -3.16
CA ASP A 230 -8.45 3.52 -2.82
C ASP A 230 -8.35 2.56 -4.03
N PHE A 231 -7.54 1.51 -3.89
CA PHE A 231 -7.32 0.56 -4.96
C PHE A 231 -8.58 -0.23 -5.36
N ALA A 232 -9.47 -0.53 -4.41
CA ALA A 232 -10.71 -1.27 -4.72
C ALA A 232 -11.67 -0.42 -5.57
N GLN A 233 -11.77 0.88 -5.28
CA GLN A 233 -12.50 1.83 -6.11
C GLN A 233 -11.84 1.97 -7.49
N PHE A 234 -10.51 1.96 -7.57
CA PHE A 234 -9.79 2.01 -8.85
C PHE A 234 -10.14 0.82 -9.75
N VAL A 235 -10.15 -0.41 -9.23
CA VAL A 235 -10.53 -1.61 -10.02
C VAL A 235 -11.99 -1.53 -10.47
N LYS A 236 -12.91 -1.11 -9.61
CA LYS A 236 -14.33 -0.92 -9.97
C LYS A 236 -14.51 0.12 -11.06
N ALA A 237 -13.81 1.26 -10.94
CA ALA A 237 -13.83 2.33 -11.93
C ALA A 237 -13.22 1.88 -13.27
N TRP A 238 -12.15 1.07 -13.25
CA TRP A 238 -11.59 0.48 -14.46
C TRP A 238 -12.59 -0.40 -15.18
N VAL A 239 -13.21 -1.35 -14.48
CA VAL A 239 -14.19 -2.25 -15.10
C VAL A 239 -15.41 -1.48 -15.65
N LYS A 240 -15.77 -0.36 -15.02
CA LYS A 240 -16.82 0.52 -15.53
C LYS A 240 -16.45 1.17 -16.87
N GLU A 241 -15.22 1.67 -17.03
CA GLU A 241 -14.79 2.33 -18.28
C GLU A 241 -14.34 1.32 -19.36
N PHE A 242 -13.75 0.20 -18.96
CA PHE A 242 -13.15 -0.82 -19.83
C PHE A 242 -13.67 -2.22 -19.46
N SER A 243 -14.97 -2.43 -19.68
CA SER A 243 -15.66 -3.68 -19.32
C SER A 243 -15.07 -4.94 -19.95
N GLU A 244 -14.38 -4.81 -21.08
CA GLU A 244 -13.69 -5.92 -21.75
C GLU A 244 -12.56 -6.52 -20.90
N ASP A 245 -11.95 -5.73 -20.00
CA ASP A 245 -10.86 -6.19 -19.15
C ASP A 245 -11.36 -6.90 -17.89
N LYS A 246 -12.69 -6.88 -17.60
CA LYS A 246 -13.28 -7.33 -16.34
C LYS A 246 -12.77 -8.69 -15.87
N LYS A 247 -12.81 -9.69 -16.76
CA LYS A 247 -12.39 -11.06 -16.43
C LYS A 247 -10.91 -11.13 -16.02
N VAL A 248 -10.04 -10.42 -16.74
CA VAL A 248 -8.59 -10.41 -16.50
C VAL A 248 -8.28 -9.64 -15.22
N LEU A 249 -8.89 -8.47 -15.03
CA LEU A 249 -8.69 -7.65 -13.83
C LEU A 249 -9.17 -8.34 -12.56
N TYR A 250 -10.37 -8.94 -12.59
CA TYR A 250 -10.87 -9.68 -11.44
C TYR A 250 -9.97 -10.86 -11.13
N ARG A 251 -9.41 -11.52 -12.15
CA ARG A 251 -8.46 -12.62 -11.93
C ARG A 251 -7.17 -12.11 -11.28
N ILE A 252 -6.59 -11.02 -11.78
CA ILE A 252 -5.39 -10.41 -11.19
C ILE A 252 -5.65 -10.02 -9.74
N PHE A 253 -6.75 -9.32 -9.47
CA PHE A 253 -7.14 -8.88 -8.14
C PHE A 253 -7.32 -10.06 -7.17
N LEU A 254 -8.13 -11.05 -7.56
CA LEU A 254 -8.48 -12.16 -6.69
C LEU A 254 -7.30 -13.10 -6.46
N GLU A 255 -6.51 -13.43 -7.49
CA GLU A 255 -5.30 -14.25 -7.31
C GLU A 255 -4.23 -13.48 -6.53
N GLY A 256 -4.04 -12.19 -6.79
CA GLY A 256 -3.03 -11.38 -6.10
C GLY A 256 -3.35 -11.14 -4.61
N THR A 257 -4.62 -11.16 -4.24
CA THR A 257 -5.06 -11.14 -2.84
C THR A 257 -5.31 -12.52 -2.24
N ASN A 258 -5.05 -13.60 -3.00
CA ASN A 258 -5.43 -14.98 -2.66
C ASN A 258 -6.88 -15.11 -2.18
N TYR A 259 -7.77 -14.32 -2.76
CA TYR A 259 -9.21 -14.24 -2.47
C TYR A 259 -9.53 -13.84 -1.01
N ALA A 260 -8.54 -13.37 -0.24
CA ALA A 260 -8.74 -12.96 1.15
C ALA A 260 -9.62 -11.71 1.30
N THR A 261 -9.79 -10.94 0.23
CA THR A 261 -10.71 -9.78 0.15
C THR A 261 -12.16 -10.17 -0.04
N VAL A 262 -12.44 -11.43 -0.37
CA VAL A 262 -13.81 -11.94 -0.61
C VAL A 262 -14.20 -13.15 0.24
N SER A 263 -13.24 -13.87 0.83
CA SER A 263 -13.56 -15.03 1.69
C SER A 263 -12.47 -15.33 2.73
N ASN A 264 -12.85 -15.43 4.00
CA ASN A 264 -11.94 -15.89 5.06
C ASN A 264 -11.59 -17.39 4.91
N GLU A 265 -12.52 -18.21 4.39
CA GLU A 265 -12.26 -19.62 4.09
C GLU A 265 -11.26 -19.77 2.93
N ALA A 266 -11.32 -18.92 1.90
CA ALA A 266 -10.30 -18.91 0.86
C ALA A 266 -8.90 -18.68 1.43
N ARG A 267 -8.77 -17.70 2.34
CA ARG A 267 -7.51 -17.39 3.03
C ARG A 267 -6.96 -18.60 3.77
N LYS A 268 -7.82 -19.34 4.50
CA LYS A 268 -7.44 -20.57 5.20
C LYS A 268 -7.01 -21.67 4.24
N LEU A 269 -7.80 -21.94 3.20
CA LEU A 269 -7.48 -22.97 2.20
C LEU A 269 -6.18 -22.66 1.44
N TYR A 270 -5.91 -21.38 1.15
CA TYR A 270 -4.64 -20.94 0.57
C TYR A 270 -3.48 -21.19 1.54
N TYR A 271 -3.64 -20.86 2.82
CA TYR A 271 -2.62 -21.17 3.85
C TYR A 271 -2.29 -22.66 3.88
N ASP A 272 -3.31 -23.51 3.95
CA ASP A 272 -3.14 -24.96 3.97
C ASP A 272 -2.44 -25.48 2.71
N TYR A 273 -2.83 -24.95 1.53
CA TYR A 273 -2.16 -25.24 0.27
C TYR A 273 -0.68 -24.81 0.28
N TYR A 274 -0.37 -23.61 0.77
CA TYR A 274 1.00 -23.11 0.84
C TYR A 274 1.87 -23.96 1.77
N GLN A 275 1.37 -24.29 2.96
CA GLN A 275 2.08 -25.17 3.91
C GLN A 275 2.29 -26.57 3.33
N ALA A 276 1.29 -27.13 2.65
CA ALA A 276 1.42 -28.40 1.96
C ALA A 276 2.47 -28.35 0.83
N LYS A 277 2.50 -27.25 0.06
CA LYS A 277 3.51 -27.03 -0.99
C LYS A 277 4.92 -27.01 -0.42
N LEU A 278 5.15 -26.30 0.69
CA LEU A 278 6.45 -26.26 1.35
C LEU A 278 6.90 -27.66 1.79
N LYS A 279 6.02 -28.40 2.49
CA LYS A 279 6.31 -29.77 2.94
C LYS A 279 6.58 -30.72 1.77
N TYR A 280 5.82 -30.61 0.68
CA TYR A 280 6.00 -31.43 -0.51
C TYR A 280 7.35 -31.17 -1.19
N VAL A 281 7.73 -29.88 -1.38
CA VAL A 281 9.04 -29.51 -1.94
C VAL A 281 10.19 -29.98 -1.03
N GLN A 282 10.00 -29.97 0.29
CA GLN A 282 10.95 -30.49 1.27
C GLN A 282 10.93 -32.02 1.40
N LYS A 283 10.15 -32.75 0.58
CA LYS A 283 9.99 -34.21 0.62
C LYS A 283 9.45 -34.74 1.96
N GLN A 284 8.72 -33.91 2.71
CA GLN A 284 8.08 -34.23 3.99
C GLN A 284 6.58 -34.57 3.84
N MET A 285 6.07 -34.61 2.62
CA MET A 285 4.69 -34.94 2.29
C MET A 285 4.67 -35.75 1.00
N ASP A 286 3.81 -36.77 0.92
CA ASP A 286 3.63 -37.56 -0.28
C ASP A 286 2.79 -36.82 -1.33
N GLU A 287 2.94 -37.25 -2.58
CA GLU A 287 2.27 -36.64 -3.73
C GLU A 287 0.74 -36.67 -3.61
N LYS A 288 0.16 -37.79 -3.18
CA LYS A 288 -1.30 -37.96 -3.08
C LYS A 288 -1.90 -36.98 -2.07
N THR A 289 -1.26 -36.82 -0.92
CA THR A 289 -1.67 -35.85 0.10
C THR A 289 -1.58 -34.42 -0.42
N PHE A 290 -0.47 -34.05 -1.05
CA PHE A 290 -0.28 -32.70 -1.62
C PHE A 290 -1.36 -32.35 -2.66
N TYR A 291 -1.59 -33.23 -3.64
CA TYR A 291 -2.57 -32.96 -4.69
C TYR A 291 -4.01 -32.94 -4.17
N THR A 292 -4.31 -33.65 -3.09
CA THR A 292 -5.62 -33.56 -2.41
C THR A 292 -5.87 -32.15 -1.85
N VAL A 293 -4.87 -31.56 -1.17
CA VAL A 293 -4.96 -30.19 -0.64
C VAL A 293 -5.02 -29.17 -1.79
N LYS A 294 -4.17 -29.32 -2.80
CA LYS A 294 -4.16 -28.46 -3.99
C LYS A 294 -5.51 -28.47 -4.73
N ALA A 295 -6.13 -29.63 -4.88
CA ALA A 295 -7.43 -29.76 -5.53
C ALA A 295 -8.53 -29.03 -4.76
N LYS A 296 -8.57 -29.17 -3.41
CA LYS A 296 -9.53 -28.42 -2.57
C LYS A 296 -9.41 -26.92 -2.76
N TRP A 297 -8.19 -26.37 -2.67
CA TRP A 297 -7.94 -24.95 -2.92
C TRP A 297 -8.36 -24.52 -4.33
N THR A 298 -7.95 -25.28 -5.35
CA THR A 298 -8.20 -24.96 -6.76
C THR A 298 -9.71 -24.94 -7.07
N THR A 299 -10.45 -25.96 -6.63
CA THR A 299 -11.90 -26.02 -6.85
C THR A 299 -12.62 -24.87 -6.14
N TYR A 300 -12.24 -24.57 -4.90
CA TYR A 300 -12.86 -23.49 -4.13
C TYR A 300 -12.65 -22.13 -4.79
N LYS A 301 -11.41 -21.81 -5.18
CA LYS A 301 -11.11 -20.51 -5.78
C LYS A 301 -11.77 -20.31 -7.16
N GLU A 302 -11.89 -21.36 -7.98
CA GLU A 302 -12.57 -21.26 -9.28
C GLU A 302 -14.08 -21.08 -9.12
N SER A 303 -14.70 -21.77 -8.14
CA SER A 303 -16.11 -21.55 -7.80
C SER A 303 -16.34 -20.11 -7.34
N LEU A 304 -15.48 -19.61 -6.45
CA LEU A 304 -15.57 -18.25 -5.93
C LEU A 304 -15.33 -17.21 -7.03
N PHE A 305 -14.39 -17.44 -7.95
CA PHE A 305 -14.20 -16.58 -9.11
C PHE A 305 -15.47 -16.50 -9.97
N ALA A 306 -16.12 -17.64 -10.24
CA ALA A 306 -17.35 -17.67 -11.02
C ALA A 306 -18.53 -16.95 -10.33
N GLU A 307 -18.59 -16.99 -9.00
CA GLU A 307 -19.56 -16.23 -8.20
C GLU A 307 -19.30 -14.72 -8.26
N ILE A 308 -18.05 -14.30 -8.02
CA ILE A 308 -17.67 -12.89 -8.04
C ILE A 308 -17.86 -12.25 -9.41
N MET A 309 -17.63 -12.99 -10.50
CA MET A 309 -17.93 -12.52 -11.86
C MET A 309 -19.41 -12.16 -12.08
N LYS A 310 -20.33 -12.67 -11.25
CA LYS A 310 -21.76 -12.35 -11.28
C LYS A 310 -22.14 -11.25 -10.30
N SER A 311 -21.53 -11.22 -9.11
CA SER A 311 -21.90 -10.29 -8.03
C SER A 311 -21.18 -8.94 -8.08
N ASP A 312 -20.04 -8.85 -8.77
CA ASP A 312 -19.19 -7.67 -8.89
C ASP A 312 -18.68 -7.09 -7.56
N ASN A 313 -18.66 -7.91 -6.51
CA ASN A 313 -18.24 -7.50 -5.18
C ASN A 313 -16.88 -8.07 -4.78
N LEU A 314 -15.82 -7.30 -5.02
CA LEU A 314 -14.43 -7.67 -4.72
C LEU A 314 -14.02 -7.47 -3.24
N THR A 315 -14.92 -6.98 -2.38
CA THR A 315 -14.57 -6.55 -1.02
C THR A 315 -15.53 -7.07 0.04
N THR A 316 -16.21 -8.20 -0.21
CA THR A 316 -17.15 -8.82 0.75
C THR A 316 -16.48 -9.25 2.06
N ASN A 317 -15.17 -9.52 2.05
CA ASN A 317 -14.38 -9.90 3.21
C ASN A 317 -13.36 -8.81 3.61
N VAL A 318 -13.76 -7.54 3.47
CA VAL A 318 -12.99 -6.36 3.88
C VAL A 318 -13.78 -5.61 4.94
N SER A 319 -13.25 -5.55 6.16
CA SER A 319 -13.84 -4.79 7.26
C SER A 319 -13.90 -3.29 6.94
N PRO A 320 -14.90 -2.56 7.48
CA PRO A 320 -14.83 -1.11 7.51
C PRO A 320 -13.61 -0.65 8.31
N ASP A 321 -13.13 0.56 8.04
CA ASP A 321 -12.07 1.15 8.84
C ASP A 321 -12.61 1.52 10.23
N LEU A 322 -11.93 1.04 11.27
CA LEU A 322 -12.31 1.23 12.67
C LEU A 322 -11.24 2.06 13.37
N TRP A 323 -11.11 3.32 12.96
CA TRP A 323 -10.09 4.24 13.44
C TRP A 323 -10.36 4.70 14.87
N VAL A 324 -9.33 4.59 15.71
CA VAL A 324 -9.27 5.20 17.03
C VAL A 324 -8.06 6.10 17.15
N GLU A 325 -8.21 7.17 17.91
CA GLU A 325 -7.15 8.06 18.34
C GLU A 325 -6.82 7.75 19.79
N VAL A 326 -5.53 7.59 20.11
CA VAL A 326 -5.08 7.48 21.50
C VAL A 326 -4.74 8.89 22.01
N LYS A 327 -5.57 9.45 22.91
CA LYS A 327 -5.40 10.82 23.45
C LYS A 327 -4.75 10.81 24.83
N GLY A 328 -4.25 11.97 25.26
CA GLY A 328 -3.66 12.13 26.60
C GLY A 328 -2.19 12.56 26.62
N PHE A 329 -1.69 13.10 25.52
CA PHE A 329 -0.38 13.72 25.45
C PHE A 329 -0.27 14.89 26.43
N LYS A 330 0.63 14.76 27.42
CA LYS A 330 1.20 15.89 28.16
C LYS A 330 2.72 15.79 28.08
N THR A 331 3.29 16.18 26.94
CA THR A 331 4.68 16.66 26.84
C THR A 331 4.89 17.24 25.45
N LEU A 332 5.02 18.57 25.37
CA LEU A 332 5.43 19.30 24.18
C LEU A 332 6.74 18.76 23.57
N SER A 333 7.60 18.11 24.37
CA SER A 333 8.87 17.53 23.93
C SER A 333 8.73 16.23 23.14
N LEU A 334 7.87 15.30 23.58
CA LEU A 334 7.73 13.99 22.93
C LEU A 334 6.90 14.09 21.64
N GLN A 335 5.89 14.95 21.61
CA GLN A 335 5.13 15.21 20.38
C GLN A 335 5.98 15.90 19.31
N GLY A 336 6.85 16.83 19.73
CA GLY A 336 7.87 17.43 18.86
C GLY A 336 8.88 16.40 18.35
N LEU A 337 9.39 15.53 19.23
CA LEU A 337 10.31 14.44 18.87
C LEU A 337 9.65 13.44 17.90
N LEU A 338 8.43 12.97 18.18
CA LEU A 338 7.69 12.04 17.33
C LEU A 338 7.30 12.67 15.99
N SER A 339 6.99 13.97 15.95
CA SER A 339 6.75 14.68 14.69
C SER A 339 8.03 14.82 13.85
N LYS A 340 9.20 14.93 14.49
CA LYS A 340 10.51 15.15 13.85
C LYS A 340 11.22 13.84 13.47
N VAL A 341 11.03 12.77 14.24
CA VAL A 341 11.69 11.47 14.07
C VAL A 341 10.78 10.46 13.34
N LEU A 342 9.46 10.51 13.57
CA LEU A 342 8.51 9.50 13.06
C LEU A 342 7.37 10.11 12.21
N GLY A 343 7.34 11.42 11.99
CA GLY A 343 6.25 12.11 11.28
C GLY A 343 4.88 12.02 11.97
N MET A 344 4.82 11.51 13.22
CA MET A 344 3.57 11.23 13.93
C MET A 344 3.03 12.48 14.63
N LYS A 345 1.95 13.07 14.08
CA LYS A 345 1.20 14.13 14.77
C LYS A 345 0.26 13.59 15.86
N ARG A 346 -0.33 12.40 15.66
CA ARG A 346 -1.35 11.75 16.52
C ARG A 346 -1.42 10.23 16.29
N PRO A 347 -1.22 9.34 17.28
CA PRO A 347 -1.23 7.90 17.06
C PRO A 347 -2.65 7.41 16.71
N TYR A 348 -2.88 7.19 15.43
CA TYR A 348 -4.11 6.60 14.94
C TYR A 348 -3.93 5.09 14.78
N LEU A 349 -4.92 4.34 15.21
CA LEU A 349 -4.96 2.89 15.07
C LEU A 349 -6.24 2.48 14.39
N ASN A 350 -6.12 1.69 13.31
CA ASN A 350 -7.28 1.04 12.72
C ASN A 350 -7.44 -0.35 13.33
N MET A 351 -8.45 -0.51 14.18
CA MET A 351 -8.73 -1.77 14.86
C MET A 351 -8.99 -2.94 13.90
N ALA A 352 -9.39 -2.64 12.65
CA ALA A 352 -9.61 -3.65 11.62
C ALA A 352 -8.31 -4.16 10.98
N SER A 353 -7.24 -3.37 10.95
CA SER A 353 -6.00 -3.71 10.22
C SER A 353 -4.75 -3.80 11.09
N VAL A 354 -4.75 -3.18 12.28
CA VAL A 354 -3.61 -3.12 13.20
C VAL A 354 -3.01 -4.50 13.49
N THR A 355 -1.68 -4.58 13.51
CA THR A 355 -0.94 -5.80 13.86
C THR A 355 -0.52 -5.79 15.32
N ALA A 356 -0.23 -6.97 15.89
CA ALA A 356 0.32 -7.05 17.25
C ALA A 356 1.62 -6.24 17.40
N GLY A 357 2.50 -6.28 16.38
CA GLY A 357 3.74 -5.51 16.37
C GLY A 357 3.53 -4.00 16.43
N GLN A 358 2.55 -3.47 15.69
CA GLN A 358 2.19 -2.05 15.75
C GLN A 358 1.64 -1.64 17.12
N ILE A 359 0.82 -2.49 17.74
CA ILE A 359 0.33 -2.23 19.09
C ILE A 359 1.52 -2.19 20.06
N LYS A 360 2.42 -3.18 20.01
CA LYS A 360 3.63 -3.22 20.86
C LYS A 360 4.54 -2.01 20.67
N GLN A 361 4.77 -1.59 19.43
CA GLN A 361 5.56 -0.39 19.13
C GLN A 361 4.98 0.86 19.83
N ILE A 362 3.67 1.04 19.79
CA ILE A 362 3.01 2.15 20.51
C ILE A 362 3.18 2.01 22.04
N GLN A 363 3.12 0.78 22.57
CA GLN A 363 3.34 0.55 24.01
C GLN A 363 4.77 0.84 24.44
N GLU A 364 5.76 0.43 23.65
CA GLU A 364 7.19 0.68 23.90
C GLU A 364 7.50 2.18 23.87
N LEU A 365 6.79 2.94 23.05
CA LEU A 365 6.81 4.41 23.04
C LEU A 365 6.06 5.04 24.24
N GLY A 366 5.47 4.22 25.12
CA GLY A 366 4.71 4.66 26.30
C GLY A 366 3.33 5.26 25.97
N LEU A 367 2.87 5.10 24.72
CA LEU A 367 1.65 5.73 24.19
C LEU A 367 0.39 4.91 24.46
N LEU A 368 0.55 3.63 24.83
CA LEU A 368 -0.55 2.73 25.14
C LEU A 368 -0.22 1.91 26.38
N LYS A 369 -1.03 2.06 27.42
CA LYS A 369 -0.88 1.44 28.75
C LYS A 369 -1.94 0.37 28.96
N ASN A 370 -1.61 -0.60 29.80
CA ASN A 370 -2.55 -1.62 30.31
C ASN A 370 -3.27 -2.44 29.23
N PHE A 371 -2.72 -2.51 28.02
CA PHE A 371 -3.11 -3.46 26.99
C PHE A 371 -2.16 -4.66 27.08
N ALA A 372 -2.48 -5.67 27.89
CA ALA A 372 -1.54 -6.76 28.14
C ALA A 372 -1.23 -7.56 26.87
N ASP A 373 -0.08 -8.24 26.82
CA ASP A 373 0.33 -9.05 25.67
C ASP A 373 -0.72 -10.11 25.32
N GLU A 374 -1.34 -10.72 26.34
CA GLU A 374 -2.42 -11.70 26.16
C GLU A 374 -3.66 -11.06 25.54
N ASP A 375 -3.97 -9.81 25.89
CA ASP A 375 -5.11 -9.06 25.34
C ASP A 375 -4.86 -8.70 23.88
N ILE A 376 -3.62 -8.34 23.52
CA ILE A 376 -3.24 -8.06 22.13
C ILE A 376 -3.39 -9.33 21.29
N GLN A 377 -2.90 -10.46 21.80
CA GLN A 377 -3.05 -11.74 21.10
C GLN A 377 -4.51 -12.16 20.98
N GLN A 378 -5.30 -12.02 22.06
CA GLN A 378 -6.74 -12.26 22.04
C GLN A 378 -7.44 -11.39 21.00
N PHE A 379 -7.11 -10.11 20.95
CA PHE A 379 -7.69 -9.16 20.01
C PHE A 379 -7.41 -9.54 18.56
N VAL A 380 -6.12 -9.69 18.23
CA VAL A 380 -5.68 -10.04 16.87
C VAL A 380 -6.27 -11.39 16.46
N LYS A 381 -6.19 -12.42 17.31
CA LYS A 381 -6.73 -13.74 17.01
C LYS A 381 -8.23 -13.71 16.74
N THR A 382 -8.99 -13.03 17.59
CA THR A 382 -10.46 -12.93 17.45
C THR A 382 -10.83 -12.21 16.16
N ARG A 383 -10.16 -11.09 15.85
CA ARG A 383 -10.32 -10.38 14.58
C ARG A 383 -10.04 -11.27 13.37
N GLU A 384 -8.94 -12.03 13.39
CA GLU A 384 -8.60 -12.92 12.27
C GLU A 384 -9.63 -14.03 12.07
N GLN A 385 -10.20 -14.56 13.16
CA GLN A 385 -11.25 -15.56 13.10
C GLN A 385 -12.56 -14.99 12.50
N MET A 386 -12.91 -13.75 12.84
CA MET A 386 -14.07 -13.06 12.28
C MET A 386 -13.93 -12.82 10.77
N GLY A 387 -12.72 -12.48 10.29
CA GLY A 387 -12.47 -12.09 8.91
C GLY A 387 -12.96 -10.66 8.63
N VAL A 388 -14.28 -10.44 8.75
CA VAL A 388 -14.92 -9.12 8.72
C VAL A 388 -15.38 -8.75 10.12
N MET A 389 -14.94 -7.60 10.61
CA MET A 389 -15.40 -7.06 11.88
C MET A 389 -16.79 -6.42 11.69
N PRO A 390 -17.84 -6.89 12.38
CA PRO A 390 -19.21 -6.40 12.20
C PRO A 390 -19.52 -5.11 13.00
N TYR A 391 -18.49 -4.46 13.53
CA TYR A 391 -18.65 -3.32 14.45
C TYR A 391 -18.72 -2.00 13.70
N LYS A 392 -19.33 -1.00 14.33
CA LYS A 392 -19.46 0.36 13.78
C LYS A 392 -18.28 1.24 14.16
N THR A 393 -17.66 1.00 15.32
CA THR A 393 -16.54 1.80 15.81
C THR A 393 -15.40 0.96 16.37
N GLY A 394 -14.22 1.56 16.50
CA GLY A 394 -13.06 0.88 17.07
C GLY A 394 -13.21 0.65 18.57
N THR A 395 -13.80 1.60 19.31
CA THR A 395 -14.06 1.38 20.75
C THR A 395 -15.13 0.32 21.01
N GLU A 396 -16.12 0.16 20.12
CA GLU A 396 -17.05 -0.97 20.13
C GLU A 396 -16.30 -2.30 19.96
N ALA A 397 -15.45 -2.39 18.92
CA ALA A 397 -14.64 -3.58 18.68
C ALA A 397 -13.76 -3.97 19.89
N ILE A 398 -13.11 -3.00 20.53
CA ILE A 398 -12.29 -3.24 21.73
C ILE A 398 -13.15 -3.81 22.86
N ARG A 399 -14.35 -3.27 23.09
CA ARG A 399 -15.28 -3.73 24.15
C ARG A 399 -15.80 -5.14 23.93
N GLU A 400 -16.20 -5.45 22.71
CA GLU A 400 -16.77 -6.75 22.37
C GLU A 400 -15.70 -7.86 22.41
N ILE A 401 -14.46 -7.56 22.04
CA ILE A 401 -13.40 -8.57 21.98
C ILE A 401 -12.70 -8.79 23.33
N LEU A 402 -12.41 -7.72 24.08
CA LEU A 402 -11.69 -7.83 25.37
C LEU A 402 -12.61 -7.98 26.59
N GLY A 403 -13.92 -7.79 26.40
CA GLY A 403 -14.90 -7.69 27.48
C GLY A 403 -14.96 -6.29 28.09
N LYS A 404 -16.16 -5.89 28.53
CA LYS A 404 -16.48 -4.51 28.93
C LYS A 404 -15.53 -3.93 29.98
N ASP A 405 -15.24 -4.66 31.04
CA ASP A 405 -14.46 -4.13 32.17
C ASP A 405 -13.01 -3.84 31.75
N LYS A 406 -12.39 -4.80 31.05
CA LYS A 406 -11.01 -4.69 30.58
C LYS A 406 -10.89 -3.61 29.50
N ALA A 407 -11.81 -3.60 28.55
CA ALA A 407 -11.87 -2.59 27.50
C ALA A 407 -12.07 -1.18 28.05
N ASN A 408 -12.97 -0.99 29.03
CA ASN A 408 -13.21 0.32 29.62
C ASN A 408 -11.97 0.85 30.35
N LYS A 409 -11.19 -0.04 30.99
CA LYS A 409 -9.91 0.33 31.58
C LYS A 409 -8.92 0.82 30.52
N VAL A 410 -8.69 0.02 29.47
CA VAL A 410 -7.80 0.37 28.33
C VAL A 410 -8.23 1.69 27.68
N ILE A 411 -9.52 1.84 27.38
CA ILE A 411 -10.06 3.04 26.72
C ILE A 411 -9.88 4.27 27.61
N LYS A 412 -10.21 4.18 28.90
CA LYS A 412 -10.16 5.31 29.83
C LYS A 412 -8.72 5.76 30.10
N GLU A 413 -7.82 4.83 30.39
CA GLU A 413 -6.43 5.15 30.77
C GLU A 413 -5.62 5.74 29.61
N ASN A 414 -6.01 5.40 28.38
CA ASN A 414 -5.36 5.87 27.15
C ASN A 414 -6.19 6.92 26.40
N ASN A 415 -7.26 7.43 27.02
CA ASN A 415 -8.27 8.33 26.43
C ASN A 415 -8.59 8.00 24.96
N ILE A 416 -8.86 6.73 24.67
CA ILE A 416 -9.12 6.26 23.30
C ILE A 416 -10.46 6.83 22.84
N THR A 417 -10.48 7.46 21.67
CA THR A 417 -11.70 7.97 21.06
C THR A 417 -11.82 7.54 19.61
N ASP A 418 -13.03 7.20 19.17
CA ASP A 418 -13.31 6.89 17.78
C ASP A 418 -13.07 8.12 16.88
N VAL A 419 -12.50 7.89 15.70
CA VAL A 419 -12.25 8.90 14.68
C VAL A 419 -13.29 8.71 13.57
N LYS A 420 -13.89 9.82 13.14
CA LYS A 420 -14.85 9.82 12.04
C LYS A 420 -14.18 9.74 10.69
#